data_AF-W8XA40-F1
#
_entry.id   AF-W8XA40-F1
#
_cell.length_a   1.000
_cell.length_b   1.000
_cell.length_c   1.000
_cell.angle_alpha   90.00
_cell.angle_beta   90.00
_cell.angle_gamma   90.00
#
_symmetry.space_group_name_H-M   'P 1'
#
loop_
_entity.id
_entity.type
_entity.pdbx_description
1 polymer ?
#
loop_
_entity_poly.entity_id
_entity_poly.type
_entity_poly.pdbx_seq_one_letter_code
_entity_poly.pdbx_strand_id
1 'polypeptide(L)'
;MRSMGLRLGIIIAALLGAAAAAQEPGQEPRDLDQGRIDSDPLRGLVIGRTVTVLGWEFYKSFSEIWQALYPDSQDTITVIERPTAQFGSEIWISYDNQTLFHTFLSPARSRTRQESKEAVGIVHDGIESIHIQRRFVQDADLGPEEM
;
A
#
# COMPACT_ATOMS: atom_id res chain seq x y z
N MET A 1 65.20 -7.34 -43.72
CA MET A 1 66.07 -8.42 -43.19
C MET A 1 66.14 -8.29 -41.67
N ARG A 2 65.74 -9.34 -40.93
CA ARG A 2 66.08 -9.66 -39.52
C ARG A 2 65.61 -8.63 -38.46
N SER A 3 65.15 -8.94 -37.26
CA SER A 3 64.84 -10.19 -36.56
C SER A 3 64.29 -9.77 -35.18
N MET A 4 63.19 -10.41 -34.76
CA MET A 4 63.03 -11.13 -33.49
C MET A 4 63.75 -10.60 -32.23
N GLY A 5 62.97 -10.34 -31.17
CA GLY A 5 63.49 -10.07 -29.83
C GLY A 5 62.40 -9.97 -28.77
N LEU A 6 61.73 -11.10 -28.50
CA LEU A 6 60.83 -11.31 -27.36
C LEU A 6 61.62 -11.21 -26.04
N ARG A 7 61.21 -10.33 -25.11
CA ARG A 7 61.50 -10.50 -23.68
C ARG A 7 60.29 -10.16 -22.81
N LEU A 8 59.78 -11.24 -22.23
CA LEU A 8 58.83 -11.41 -21.15
C LEU A 8 59.22 -10.58 -19.91
N GLY A 9 58.24 -9.93 -19.25
CA GLY A 9 58.51 -9.25 -17.99
C GLY A 9 57.30 -8.62 -17.30
N ILE A 10 56.62 -9.44 -16.49
CA ILE A 10 55.87 -9.09 -15.26
C ILE A 10 54.53 -8.35 -15.44
N ILE A 11 53.46 -9.13 -15.28
CA ILE A 11 52.09 -8.69 -15.03
C ILE A 11 52.03 -8.14 -13.60
N ILE A 12 51.77 -6.84 -13.44
CA ILE A 12 51.22 -6.29 -12.19
C ILE A 12 49.73 -6.08 -12.45
N ALA A 13 48.92 -7.04 -12.00
CA ALA A 13 47.48 -6.87 -11.92
C ALA A 13 47.18 -5.89 -10.78
N ALA A 14 46.96 -4.62 -11.12
CA ALA A 14 46.37 -3.67 -10.19
C ALA A 14 44.87 -3.98 -10.09
N LEU A 15 44.51 -4.75 -9.06
CA LEU A 15 43.15 -4.84 -8.55
C LEU A 15 42.74 -3.47 -7.99
N LEU A 16 42.26 -2.58 -8.85
CA LEU A 16 41.43 -1.46 -8.40
C LEU A 16 40.00 -1.95 -8.25
N GLY A 17 39.56 -2.04 -6.99
CA GLY A 17 38.19 -2.33 -6.64
C GLY A 17 37.25 -1.29 -7.26
N ALA A 18 36.41 -1.74 -8.18
CA ALA A 18 35.21 -1.00 -8.55
C ALA A 18 34.20 -1.17 -7.42
N ALA A 19 34.21 -0.24 -6.45
CA ALA A 19 33.02 0.01 -5.65
C ALA A 19 31.97 0.59 -6.61
N ALA A 20 31.18 -0.29 -7.22
CA ALA A 20 29.97 0.09 -7.92
C ALA A 20 29.00 0.62 -6.86
N ALA A 21 29.09 1.93 -6.61
CA ALA A 21 28.03 2.65 -5.94
C ALA A 21 26.77 2.48 -6.80
N ALA A 22 25.88 1.60 -6.35
CA ALA A 22 24.53 1.52 -6.88
C ALA A 22 23.88 2.88 -6.61
N GLN A 23 23.88 3.73 -7.63
CA GLN A 23 23.20 5.00 -7.61
C GLN A 23 21.70 4.66 -7.67
N GLU A 24 21.04 4.65 -6.50
CA GLU A 24 19.59 4.59 -6.46
C GLU A 24 19.06 5.75 -7.30
N PRO A 25 18.10 5.52 -8.22
CA PRO A 25 17.54 6.60 -9.01
C PRO A 25 17.00 7.66 -8.05
N GLY A 26 17.64 8.83 -8.06
CA GLY A 26 17.25 9.95 -7.22
C GLY A 26 15.81 10.31 -7.52
N GLN A 27 14.92 10.03 -6.57
CA GLN A 27 13.58 10.54 -6.62
C GLN A 27 13.69 12.04 -6.32
N GLU A 28 13.49 12.85 -7.36
CA GLU A 28 13.25 14.29 -7.23
C GLU A 28 12.21 14.50 -6.12
N PRO A 29 12.43 15.46 -5.19
CA PRO A 29 11.46 15.77 -4.16
C PRO A 29 10.13 16.10 -4.83
N ARG A 30 9.12 15.25 -4.65
CA ARG A 30 7.77 15.55 -5.13
C ARG A 30 7.31 16.79 -4.37
N ASP A 31 7.21 17.90 -5.07
CA ASP A 31 6.65 19.13 -4.57
C ASP A 31 5.13 18.93 -4.38
N LEU A 32 4.74 18.63 -3.15
CA LEU A 32 3.36 18.32 -2.78
C LEU A 32 2.47 19.57 -2.71
N ASP A 33 3.03 20.77 -2.87
CA ASP A 33 2.36 22.06 -2.62
C ASP A 33 1.97 22.83 -3.91
N GLN A 34 2.08 22.20 -5.09
CA GLN A 34 1.80 22.87 -6.38
C GLN A 34 0.31 23.16 -6.64
N GLY A 35 -0.60 22.83 -5.71
CA GLY A 35 -2.03 23.12 -5.86
C GLY A 35 -2.69 22.51 -7.11
N ARG A 36 -2.07 21.47 -7.69
CA ARG A 36 -2.63 20.73 -8.83
C ARG A 36 -3.86 19.95 -8.35
N ILE A 37 -5.04 20.37 -8.82
CA ILE A 37 -6.33 19.78 -8.45
C ILE A 37 -6.43 18.29 -8.87
N ASP A 38 -5.62 17.88 -9.84
CA ASP A 38 -5.60 16.53 -10.40
C ASP A 38 -4.71 15.53 -9.65
N SER A 39 -3.89 15.98 -8.69
CA SER A 39 -3.08 15.10 -7.84
C SER A 39 -3.36 15.36 -6.37
N ASP A 40 -4.44 14.80 -5.85
CA ASP A 40 -4.71 14.79 -4.41
C ASP A 40 -3.71 13.84 -3.72
N PRO A 41 -2.73 14.36 -2.95
CA PRO A 41 -1.67 13.54 -2.34
C PRO A 41 -2.20 12.67 -1.20
N LEU A 42 -3.47 12.83 -0.78
CA LEU A 42 -4.07 12.11 0.34
C LEU A 42 -4.86 10.86 -0.08
N ARG A 43 -4.73 10.44 -1.35
CA ARG A 43 -5.36 9.23 -1.89
C ARG A 43 -4.52 7.97 -1.66
N GLY A 44 -5.18 6.81 -1.68
CA GLY A 44 -4.54 5.50 -1.55
C GLY A 44 -3.95 5.23 -0.16
N LEU A 45 -4.42 5.95 0.86
CA LEU A 45 -3.91 5.83 2.23
C LEU A 45 -4.68 4.77 3.01
N VAL A 46 -3.94 3.93 3.75
CA VAL A 46 -4.53 3.04 4.78
C VAL A 46 -4.26 3.64 6.15
N ILE A 47 -5.27 4.32 6.69
CA ILE A 47 -5.18 5.09 7.93
C ILE A 47 -5.50 4.18 9.12
N GLY A 48 -4.55 4.02 10.02
CA GLY A 48 -4.72 3.25 11.26
C GLY A 48 -5.10 4.14 12.45
N ARG A 49 -6.23 3.82 13.10
CA ARG A 49 -6.67 4.39 14.39
C ARG A 49 -6.79 3.26 15.40
N THR A 50 -5.64 2.70 15.75
CA THR A 50 -5.53 1.56 16.68
C THR A 50 -4.70 1.95 17.90
N VAL A 51 -5.00 1.33 19.04
CA VAL A 51 -4.41 1.67 20.34
C VAL A 51 -3.91 0.44 21.11
N THR A 52 -4.45 -0.75 20.86
CA THR A 52 -3.93 -1.98 21.49
C THR A 52 -2.94 -2.70 20.59
N VAL A 53 -2.19 -3.64 21.16
CA VAL A 53 -1.29 -4.52 20.40
C VAL A 53 -2.07 -5.33 19.36
N LEU A 54 -3.24 -5.85 19.74
CA LEU A 54 -4.05 -6.71 18.88
C LEU A 54 -4.61 -5.93 17.67
N GLY A 55 -5.12 -4.72 17.92
CA GLY A 55 -5.58 -3.83 16.84
C GLY A 55 -4.44 -3.35 15.96
N TRP A 56 -3.27 -3.05 16.52
CA TRP A 56 -2.08 -2.68 15.74
C TRP A 56 -1.60 -3.82 14.84
N GLU A 57 -1.55 -5.06 15.35
CA GLU A 57 -1.20 -6.24 14.55
C GLU A 57 -2.20 -6.46 13.41
N PHE A 58 -3.49 -6.26 13.67
CA PHE A 58 -4.53 -6.32 12.64
C PHE A 58 -4.29 -5.27 11.55
N TYR A 59 -4.14 -4.01 11.95
CA TYR A 59 -3.90 -2.90 11.03
C TYR A 59 -2.64 -3.11 10.18
N LYS A 60 -1.54 -3.53 10.81
CA LYS A 60 -0.27 -3.80 10.12
C LYS A 60 -0.44 -4.90 9.07
N SER A 61 -1.03 -6.03 9.46
CA SER A 61 -1.27 -7.15 8.56
C SER A 61 -2.22 -6.79 7.42
N PHE A 62 -3.32 -6.10 7.71
CA PHE A 62 -4.25 -5.60 6.70
C PHE A 62 -3.55 -4.68 5.69
N SER A 63 -2.77 -3.70 6.17
CA SER A 63 -2.07 -2.73 5.33
C SER A 63 -1.01 -3.38 4.45
N GLU A 64 -0.23 -4.32 5.00
CA GLU A 64 0.76 -5.11 4.24
C GLU A 64 0.09 -5.88 3.09
N ILE A 65 -1.02 -6.57 3.38
CA ILE A 65 -1.74 -7.37 2.38
C ILE A 65 -2.40 -6.47 1.34
N TRP A 66 -3.03 -5.38 1.77
CA TRP A 66 -3.68 -4.41 0.87
C TRP A 66 -2.67 -3.83 -0.14
N GLN A 67 -1.53 -3.34 0.34
CA GLN A 67 -0.48 -2.77 -0.53
C GLN A 67 0.11 -3.82 -1.48
N ALA A 68 0.24 -5.07 -1.04
CA ALA A 68 0.76 -6.14 -1.87
C ALA A 68 -0.22 -6.57 -2.99
N LEU A 69 -1.53 -6.57 -2.70
CA LEU A 69 -2.55 -6.99 -3.68
C LEU A 69 -3.02 -5.84 -4.57
N TYR A 70 -3.08 -4.61 -4.04
CA TYR A 70 -3.66 -3.44 -4.69
C TYR A 70 -2.70 -2.23 -4.62
N PRO A 71 -1.47 -2.34 -5.17
CA PRO A 71 -0.45 -1.29 -5.08
C PRO A 71 -0.87 0.03 -5.74
N ASP A 72 -1.76 -0.04 -6.74
CA ASP A 72 -2.24 1.12 -7.51
C ASP A 72 -3.58 1.67 -6.99
N SER A 73 -4.11 1.14 -5.88
CA SER A 73 -5.37 1.62 -5.31
C SER A 73 -5.24 3.07 -4.85
N GLN A 74 -6.17 3.91 -5.30
CA GLN A 74 -6.31 5.30 -4.85
C GLN A 74 -7.34 5.43 -3.72
N ASP A 75 -7.88 4.32 -3.23
CA ASP A 75 -8.93 4.32 -2.22
C ASP A 75 -8.32 4.54 -0.83
N THR A 76 -8.83 5.57 -0.14
CA THR A 76 -8.43 5.86 1.23
C THR A 76 -9.31 5.09 2.21
N ILE A 77 -8.70 4.19 2.96
CA ILE A 77 -9.35 3.27 3.89
C ILE A 77 -8.95 3.63 5.32
N THR A 78 -9.90 3.60 6.25
CA THR A 78 -9.62 3.80 7.68
C THR A 78 -9.91 2.53 8.45
N VAL A 79 -8.92 2.05 9.21
CA VAL A 79 -9.06 0.94 10.17
C VAL A 79 -9.16 1.54 11.57
N ILE A 80 -10.28 1.34 12.25
CA ILE A 80 -10.60 1.94 13.55
C ILE A 80 -10.71 0.83 14.59
N GLU A 81 -10.10 1.03 15.74
CA GLU A 81 -10.24 0.14 16.90
C GLU A 81 -11.00 0.83 18.04
N ARG A 82 -11.84 0.05 18.73
CA ARG A 82 -12.38 0.35 20.06
C ARG A 82 -11.98 -0.78 21.02
N PRO A 83 -11.13 -0.50 22.01
CA PRO A 83 -10.83 -1.48 23.05
C PRO A 83 -12.07 -1.76 23.90
N THR A 84 -12.31 -3.04 24.20
CA THR A 84 -13.42 -3.52 25.02
C THR A 84 -12.92 -4.53 26.05
N ALA A 85 -13.44 -4.47 27.27
CA ALA A 85 -13.07 -5.43 28.32
C ALA A 85 -13.67 -6.82 28.07
N GLN A 86 -14.84 -6.88 27.42
CA GLN A 86 -15.60 -8.13 27.26
C GLN A 86 -15.09 -9.00 26.11
N PHE A 87 -14.73 -8.40 24.98
CA PHE A 87 -14.39 -9.14 23.75
C PHE A 87 -12.95 -8.92 23.29
N GLY A 88 -12.22 -7.98 23.89
CA GLY A 88 -10.91 -7.54 23.41
C GLY A 88 -11.04 -6.33 22.49
N SER A 89 -10.57 -6.43 21.26
CA SER A 89 -10.53 -5.28 20.34
C SER A 89 -11.65 -5.36 19.31
N GLU A 90 -12.51 -4.36 19.28
CA GLU A 90 -13.52 -4.23 18.23
C GLU A 90 -12.96 -3.39 17.07
N ILE A 91 -13.03 -3.91 15.85
CA ILE A 91 -12.41 -3.31 14.67
C ILE A 91 -13.48 -2.96 13.63
N TRP A 92 -13.41 -1.76 13.07
CA TRP A 92 -14.14 -1.35 11.88
C TRP A 92 -13.19 -0.96 10.78
N ILE A 93 -13.59 -1.23 9.54
CA ILE A 93 -12.92 -0.72 8.37
C ILE A 93 -13.94 0.06 7.55
N SER A 94 -13.59 1.31 7.23
CA SER A 94 -14.47 2.21 6.49
C SER A 94 -13.79 2.79 5.26
N TYR A 95 -14.60 2.97 4.22
CA TYR A 95 -14.28 3.71 3.01
C TYR A 95 -15.33 4.81 2.83
N ASP A 96 -14.89 6.05 2.60
CA ASP A 96 -15.80 7.20 2.37
C ASP A 96 -16.92 7.31 3.43
N ASN A 97 -16.54 7.25 4.70
CA ASN A 97 -17.43 7.25 5.87
C ASN A 97 -18.42 6.07 5.97
N GLN A 98 -18.35 5.08 5.09
CA GLN A 98 -19.17 3.88 5.10
C GLN A 98 -18.38 2.70 5.66
N THR A 99 -18.91 2.03 6.68
CA THR A 99 -18.30 0.82 7.25
C THR A 99 -18.54 -0.37 6.32
N LEU A 100 -17.45 -0.99 5.87
CA LEU A 100 -17.47 -2.17 4.99
C LEU A 100 -17.18 -3.47 5.74
N PHE A 101 -16.49 -3.40 6.86
CA PHE A 101 -16.13 -4.57 7.66
C PHE A 101 -16.17 -4.25 9.15
N HIS A 102 -16.58 -5.22 9.96
CA HIS A 102 -16.64 -5.15 11.42
C HIS A 102 -16.37 -6.52 12.03
N THR A 103 -15.49 -6.59 13.04
CA THR A 103 -15.20 -7.82 13.78
C THR A 103 -14.79 -7.54 15.23
N PHE A 104 -14.84 -8.57 16.07
CA PHE A 104 -14.25 -8.59 17.41
C PHE A 104 -13.02 -9.50 17.43
N LEU A 105 -11.87 -8.94 17.78
CA LEU A 105 -10.63 -9.68 17.97
C LEU A 105 -10.50 -10.11 19.43
N SER A 106 -10.60 -11.41 19.67
CA SER A 106 -10.40 -12.00 20.99
C SER A 106 -8.92 -12.26 21.27
N PRO A 107 -8.35 -11.78 22.39
CA PRO A 107 -6.96 -12.06 22.76
C PRO A 107 -6.70 -13.56 22.95
N ALA A 108 -7.69 -14.30 23.46
CA ALA A 108 -7.57 -15.71 23.80
C ALA A 108 -7.52 -16.64 22.57
N ARG A 109 -7.95 -16.16 21.40
CA ARG A 109 -8.01 -16.92 20.14
C ARG A 109 -7.49 -16.09 18.98
N SER A 110 -6.43 -15.31 19.20
CA SER A 110 -5.88 -14.40 18.20
C SER A 110 -5.64 -15.13 16.87
N ARG A 111 -6.49 -14.83 15.89
CA ARG A 111 -6.37 -15.21 14.47
C ARG A 111 -6.23 -13.95 13.62
N THR A 112 -5.67 -12.90 14.21
CA THR A 112 -5.58 -11.54 13.67
C THR A 112 -5.05 -11.49 12.24
N ARG A 113 -4.02 -12.28 11.92
CA ARG A 113 -3.47 -12.34 10.55
C ARG A 113 -4.43 -12.98 9.54
N GLN A 114 -5.20 -13.97 9.95
CA GLN A 114 -6.22 -14.60 9.09
C GLN A 114 -7.44 -13.69 8.92
N GLU A 115 -7.91 -13.07 10.01
CA GLU A 115 -9.04 -12.14 9.97
C GLU A 115 -8.72 -10.89 9.14
N SER A 116 -7.51 -10.34 9.26
CA SER A 116 -7.07 -9.22 8.41
C SER A 116 -7.00 -9.61 6.93
N LYS A 117 -6.55 -10.83 6.60
CA LYS A 117 -6.55 -11.33 5.23
C LYS A 117 -7.96 -11.43 4.65
N GLU A 118 -8.91 -11.96 5.42
CA GLU A 118 -10.31 -12.04 5.02
C GLU A 118 -10.93 -10.66 4.85
N ALA A 119 -10.64 -9.75 5.79
CA ALA A 119 -11.12 -8.37 5.74
C ALA A 119 -10.66 -7.63 4.47
N VAL A 120 -9.43 -7.87 3.98
CA VAL A 120 -8.96 -7.26 2.72
C VAL A 120 -9.85 -7.60 1.54
N GLY A 121 -10.26 -8.87 1.41
CA GLY A 121 -11.17 -9.30 0.33
C GLY A 121 -12.53 -8.63 0.44
N ILE A 122 -13.14 -8.68 1.62
CA ILE A 122 -14.47 -8.09 1.87
C ILE A 122 -14.46 -6.58 1.61
N VAL A 123 -13.45 -5.87 2.09
CA VAL A 123 -13.34 -4.42 1.92
C VAL A 123 -13.13 -4.06 0.45
N HIS A 124 -12.26 -4.79 -0.27
CA HIS A 124 -12.06 -4.57 -1.69
C HIS A 124 -13.36 -4.75 -2.49
N ASP A 125 -14.05 -5.86 -2.29
CA ASP A 125 -15.30 -6.15 -3.01
C ASP A 125 -16.40 -5.14 -2.68
N GLY A 126 -16.44 -4.66 -1.43
CA GLY A 126 -17.31 -3.57 -1.01
C GLY A 126 -17.01 -2.24 -1.71
N ILE A 127 -15.74 -1.88 -1.84
CA ILE A 127 -15.29 -0.67 -2.55
C ILE A 127 -15.64 -0.75 -4.03
N GLU A 128 -15.37 -1.88 -4.69
CA GLU A 128 -15.71 -2.08 -6.10
C GLU A 128 -17.22 -1.97 -6.35
N SER A 129 -18.03 -2.53 -5.45
CA SER A 129 -19.49 -2.39 -5.52
C SER A 129 -19.93 -0.93 -5.44
N ILE A 130 -19.31 -0.13 -4.55
CA ILE A 130 -19.56 1.32 -4.44
C ILE A 130 -19.13 2.06 -5.71
N HIS A 131 -17.98 1.72 -6.28
CA HIS A 131 -17.49 2.33 -7.53
C HIS A 131 -18.44 2.07 -8.69
N ILE A 132 -18.91 0.84 -8.84
CA ILE A 132 -19.90 0.45 -9.86
C ILE A 132 -21.18 1.26 -9.67
N GLN A 133 -21.71 1.32 -8.45
CA GLN A 133 -22.94 2.06 -8.17
C GLN A 133 -22.81 3.56 -8.46
N ARG A 134 -21.67 4.18 -8.12
CA ARG A 134 -21.43 5.61 -8.42
C ARG A 134 -21.37 5.90 -9.91
N ARG A 135 -20.74 5.04 -10.71
CA ARG A 135 -20.69 5.19 -12.17
C ARG A 135 -22.08 5.09 -12.79
N PHE A 136 -22.90 4.14 -12.35
CA PHE A 136 -24.28 4.02 -12.82
C PHE A 136 -25.16 5.23 -12.47
N VAL A 137 -25.02 5.77 -11.26
CA VAL A 137 -25.78 6.98 -10.85
C VAL A 137 -25.34 8.20 -11.67
N GLN A 138 -24.06 8.33 -11.98
CA GLN A 138 -23.56 9.42 -12.83
C GLN A 138 -24.08 9.33 -14.26
N ASP A 139 -24.09 8.14 -14.87
CA ASP A 139 -24.60 7.93 -16.23
C ASP A 139 -26.11 8.20 -16.34
N ALA A 140 -26.89 7.84 -15.30
CA ALA A 140 -28.33 8.06 -15.26
C ALA A 140 -28.76 9.54 -15.22
N ASP A 141 -27.84 10.45 -14.85
CA ASP A 141 -28.09 11.90 -14.80
C ASP A 141 -27.77 12.59 -16.14
N LEU A 142 -27.03 11.93 -17.05
CA LEU A 142 -26.65 12.48 -18.35
C LEU A 142 -27.73 12.21 -19.42
N GLY A 143 -28.19 13.27 -20.09
CA GLY A 143 -29.09 13.16 -21.24
C GLY A 143 -28.38 12.69 -22.53
N PRO A 144 -29.09 12.18 -23.55
CA PRO A 144 -28.51 11.77 -24.83
C PRO A 144 -27.67 12.84 -25.55
N GLU A 145 -27.90 14.11 -25.25
CA GLU A 145 -27.18 15.29 -25.74
C GLU A 145 -25.85 15.58 -25.01
N GLU A 146 -25.58 14.90 -23.89
CA GLU A 146 -24.37 15.07 -23.05
C GLU A 146 -23.40 13.87 -23.14
N MET A 147 -23.74 12.85 -23.93
CA MET A 147 -22.91 11.66 -24.23
C MET A 147 -22.08 11.85 -25.50
#